data_AF-A0A3B9JEE4-F1
#
_entry.id   AF-A0A3B9JEE4-F1
#
_cell.length_a   1.000
_cell.length_b   1.000
_cell.length_c   1.000
_cell.angle_alpha   90.00
_cell.angle_beta   90.00
_cell.angle_gamma   90.00
#
_symmetry.space_group_name_H-M   'P 1'
#
loop_
_entity.id
_entity.type
_entity.pdbx_description
1 polymer ?
#
loop_
_entity_poly.entity_id
_entity_poly.type
_entity_poly.pdbx_seq_one_letter_code
_entity_poly.pdbx_strand_id
1 'polypeptide(L)'
;MDRYTINKEERFYIMAEDLIFKTDKGFCGKAVDRLAQFEAMFEALVKNQEMMSKELEKMRLEGKSKSLRFKEMMTKKLIESNMIIYFKMNGIE
;
A
#
# COMPACT_ATOMS: atom_id res chain seq x y z
N MET A 1 -5.42 16.16 5.46
CA MET A 1 -6.02 14.81 5.26
C MET A 1 -7.06 14.64 6.35
N ASP A 2 -8.31 14.41 6.00
CA ASP A 2 -9.36 14.23 7.01
C ASP A 2 -9.13 12.91 7.73
N ARG A 3 -9.19 12.94 9.07
CA ARG A 3 -8.98 11.76 9.91
C ARG A 3 -10.33 11.28 10.41
N TYR A 4 -10.67 10.03 10.07
CA TYR A 4 -11.93 9.40 10.50
C TYR A 4 -11.82 8.72 11.86
N THR A 5 -10.59 8.43 12.32
CA THR A 5 -10.34 7.68 13.55
C THR A 5 -9.78 8.56 14.67
N ILE A 6 -10.18 8.29 15.90
CA ILE A 6 -9.61 8.88 17.12
C ILE A 6 -8.92 7.77 17.91
N ASN A 7 -7.75 8.07 18.48
CA ASN A 7 -7.08 7.16 19.42
C ASN A 7 -7.49 7.55 20.85
N LYS A 8 -8.07 6.59 21.59
CA LYS A 8 -8.32 6.70 23.03
C LYS A 8 -7.87 5.41 23.69
N GLU A 9 -7.01 5.50 24.72
CA GLU A 9 -6.60 4.35 25.52
C GLU A 9 -6.09 3.18 24.66
N GLU A 10 -5.21 3.47 23.69
CA GLU A 10 -4.60 2.49 22.78
C GLU A 10 -5.57 1.79 21.80
N ARG A 11 -6.82 2.27 21.72
CA ARG A 11 -7.81 1.79 20.76
C ARG A 11 -8.23 2.87 19.79
N PHE A 12 -8.52 2.47 18.56
CA PHE A 12 -8.99 3.35 17.50
C PHE A 12 -10.51 3.27 17.38
N TYR A 13 -11.16 4.44 17.31
CA TYR A 13 -12.61 4.57 17.24
C TYR A 13 -13.03 5.47 16.09
N ILE A 14 -14.22 5.23 15.57
CA ILE A 14 -14.94 6.13 14.66
C ILE A 14 -16.13 6.66 15.43
N MET A 15 -16.22 7.98 15.58
CA MET A 15 -17.26 8.62 16.39
C MET A 15 -18.48 9.05 15.58
N ALA A 16 -18.36 9.10 14.25
CA ALA A 16 -19.44 9.53 13.37
C ALA A 16 -20.17 8.31 12.77
N GLU A 17 -21.46 8.21 13.06
CA GLU A 17 -22.32 7.07 12.68
C GLU A 17 -22.50 6.93 11.16
N ASP A 18 -22.25 7.99 10.39
CA ASP A 18 -22.34 8.00 8.92
C ASP A 18 -21.08 7.45 8.22
N LEU A 19 -19.99 7.23 8.97
CA LEU A 19 -18.72 6.75 8.42
C LEU A 19 -18.62 5.22 8.35
N ILE A 20 -19.31 4.50 9.23
CA ILE A 20 -19.48 3.05 9.20
C ILE A 20 -20.89 2.70 9.68
N PHE A 21 -21.64 1.98 8.85
CA PHE A 21 -22.96 1.46 9.19
C PHE A 21 -23.11 0.01 8.73
N LYS A 22 -23.94 -0.73 9.46
CA LYS A 22 -24.23 -2.14 9.16
C LYS A 22 -25.28 -2.26 8.06
N THR A 23 -25.07 -3.17 7.14
CA THR A 23 -25.99 -3.58 6.08
C THR A 23 -26.33 -5.06 6.24
N ASP A 24 -27.23 -5.55 5.39
CA ASP A 24 -27.55 -6.96 5.21
C ASP A 24 -26.34 -7.82 4.77
N LYS A 25 -25.33 -7.20 4.15
CA LYS A 25 -24.13 -7.87 3.62
C LYS A 25 -22.86 -7.65 4.44
N GLY A 26 -22.89 -6.81 5.48
CA GLY A 26 -21.71 -6.50 6.30
C GLY A 26 -21.70 -5.07 6.80
N PHE A 27 -20.56 -4.38 6.63
CA PHE A 27 -20.38 -2.97 6.98
C PHE A 27 -20.05 -2.16 5.74
N CYS A 28 -20.60 -0.96 5.64
CA CYS A 28 -20.35 -0.02 4.55
C CYS A 28 -20.14 1.39 5.12
N GLY A 29 -19.70 2.32 4.27
CA GLY A 29 -19.49 3.72 4.63
C GLY A 29 -18.09 4.20 4.25
N LYS A 30 -17.88 5.52 4.31
CA LYS A 30 -16.67 6.16 3.79
C LYS A 30 -15.37 5.65 4.42
N ALA A 31 -15.41 5.23 5.69
CA ALA A 31 -14.24 4.66 6.34
C ALA A 31 -13.91 3.26 5.82
N VAL A 32 -14.93 2.44 5.52
CA VAL A 32 -14.76 1.13 4.89
C VAL A 32 -14.20 1.27 3.47
N ASP A 33 -14.78 2.17 2.67
CA ASP A 33 -14.32 2.41 1.29
C ASP A 33 -12.86 2.86 1.25
N ARG A 34 -12.46 3.74 2.18
CA ARG A 34 -11.08 4.21 2.27
C ARG A 34 -10.11 3.11 2.71
N LEU A 35 -10.55 2.22 3.59
CA LEU A 35 -9.76 1.05 3.96
C LEU A 35 -9.55 0.13 2.75
N ALA A 36 -10.61 -0.18 2.01
CA ALA A 36 -10.52 -1.02 0.81
C ALA A 36 -9.61 -0.41 -0.27
N GLN A 37 -9.66 0.92 -0.47
CA GLN A 37 -8.73 1.61 -1.38
C GLN A 37 -7.28 1.49 -0.92
N PHE A 38 -7.04 1.59 0.39
CA PHE A 38 -5.70 1.42 0.94
C PHE A 38 -5.18 -0.02 0.76
N GLU A 39 -6.01 -1.03 1.04
CA GLU A 39 -5.68 -2.45 0.84
C GLU A 39 -5.34 -2.74 -0.63
N ALA A 40 -6.17 -2.25 -1.56
CA ALA A 40 -5.91 -2.41 -2.99
C ALA A 40 -4.62 -1.73 -3.44
N MET A 41 -4.33 -0.53 -2.92
CA MET A 41 -3.07 0.18 -3.19
C MET A 41 -1.87 -0.61 -2.67
N PHE A 42 -1.95 -1.13 -1.44
CA PHE A 42 -0.88 -1.91 -0.84
C PHE A 42 -0.63 -3.22 -1.61
N GLU A 43 -1.68 -3.94 -1.98
CA GLU A 43 -1.58 -5.15 -2.81
C GLU A 43 -0.93 -4.84 -4.17
N ALA A 44 -1.32 -3.74 -4.81
CA ALA A 44 -0.70 -3.31 -6.06
C ALA A 44 0.80 -3.00 -5.91
N LEU A 45 1.19 -2.38 -4.80
CA LEU A 45 2.58 -2.06 -4.50
C LEU A 45 3.42 -3.34 -4.29
N VAL A 46 2.88 -4.34 -3.59
CA VAL A 46 3.52 -5.66 -3.44
C VAL A 46 3.64 -6.38 -4.79
N LYS A 47 2.60 -6.40 -5.62
CA LYS A 47 2.67 -7.00 -6.97
C LYS A 47 3.67 -6.29 -7.88
N ASN A 48 3.75 -4.96 -7.79
CA ASN A 48 4.71 -4.17 -8.56
C ASN A 48 6.15 -4.50 -8.17
N GLN A 49 6.45 -4.73 -6.89
CA GLN A 49 7.77 -5.19 -6.44
C GLN A 49 8.22 -6.48 -7.11
N GLU A 50 7.32 -7.47 -7.17
CA GLU A 50 7.61 -8.75 -7.82
C GLU A 50 7.85 -8.57 -9.32
N MET A 51 6.98 -7.80 -9.98
CA MET A 51 7.08 -7.51 -11.41
C MET A 51 8.39 -6.79 -11.74
N MET A 52 8.72 -5.72 -11.01
CA MET A 52 9.97 -4.98 -11.20
C MET A 52 11.20 -5.86 -10.94
N SER A 53 11.13 -6.79 -9.98
CA SER A 53 12.23 -7.72 -9.72
C SER A 53 12.49 -8.64 -10.92
N LYS A 54 11.42 -9.18 -11.53
CA LYS A 54 11.52 -10.02 -12.73
C LYS A 54 12.07 -9.23 -13.93
N GLU A 55 11.58 -8.01 -14.15
CA GLU A 55 12.04 -7.16 -15.25
C GLU A 55 13.50 -6.70 -15.07
N LEU A 56 13.90 -6.31 -13.85
CA LEU A 56 15.30 -5.97 -13.55
C LEU A 56 16.22 -7.17 -13.81
N GLU A 57 15.82 -8.37 -13.42
CA GLU A 57 16.62 -9.58 -13.65
C GLU A 57 16.75 -9.88 -15.15
N LYS A 58 15.66 -9.78 -15.91
CA LYS A 58 15.69 -9.87 -17.37
C LYS A 58 16.66 -8.86 -17.98
N MET A 59 16.60 -7.59 -17.55
CA MET A 59 17.52 -6.56 -18.03
C MET A 59 18.99 -6.84 -17.67
N ARG A 60 19.28 -7.51 -16.55
CA ARG A 60 20.65 -7.95 -16.19
C ARG A 60 21.14 -9.02 -17.15
N LEU A 61 20.32 -10.03 -17.43
CA LEU A 61 20.65 -11.10 -18.37
C LEU A 61 20.89 -10.56 -19.79
N GLU A 62 20.16 -9.51 -20.18
CA GLU A 62 20.36 -8.79 -21.44
C GLU A 62 21.56 -7.81 -21.44
N GLY A 63 22.30 -7.69 -20.34
CA GLY A 63 23.44 -6.76 -20.22
C GLY A 63 23.07 -5.28 -20.12
N LYS A 64 21.80 -4.95 -19.86
CA LYS A 64 21.25 -3.57 -19.86
C LYS A 64 21.29 -2.88 -18.48
N SER A 65 22.11 -3.37 -17.56
CA SER A 65 22.22 -2.87 -16.18
C SER A 65 22.68 -1.41 -16.07
N LYS A 66 23.34 -0.88 -17.10
CA LYS A 66 23.79 0.53 -17.14
C LYS A 66 22.77 1.50 -17.76
N SER A 67 21.67 0.99 -18.33
CA SER A 67 20.67 1.82 -19.00
C SER A 67 19.94 2.74 -18.02
N LEU A 68 19.47 3.90 -18.51
CA LEU A 68 18.65 4.82 -17.72
C LEU A 68 17.40 4.12 -17.18
N ARG A 69 16.69 3.38 -18.04
CA ARG A 69 15.50 2.61 -17.67
C ARG A 69 15.76 1.63 -16.52
N PHE A 70 16.91 0.95 -16.53
CA PHE A 70 17.28 0.03 -15.43
C PHE A 70 17.43 0.80 -14.10
N LYS A 71 18.13 1.95 -14.14
CA LYS A 71 18.34 2.78 -12.95
C LYS A 71 17.02 3.32 -12.40
N GLU A 72 16.16 3.86 -13.26
CA GLU A 72 14.82 4.36 -12.88
C GLU A 72 13.97 3.26 -12.25
N MET A 73 13.94 2.08 -12.85
CA MET A 73 13.20 0.93 -12.33
C MET A 73 13.75 0.47 -10.97
N MET A 74 15.08 0.43 -10.82
CA MET A 74 15.73 0.08 -9.56
C MET A 74 15.42 1.10 -8.46
N THR A 75 15.47 2.39 -8.79
CA THR A 75 15.11 3.47 -7.85
C THR A 75 13.65 3.38 -7.45
N LYS A 76 12.74 3.17 -8.40
CA LYS A 76 11.30 2.99 -8.11
C LYS A 76 11.07 1.80 -7.18
N LYS A 77 11.72 0.67 -7.46
CA LYS A 77 11.70 -0.51 -6.59
C LYS A 77 12.21 -0.18 -5.18
N LEU A 78 13.30 0.55 -5.03
CA LEU A 78 13.83 0.90 -3.71
C LEU A 78 12.88 1.80 -2.91
N ILE A 79 12.24 2.77 -3.56
CA ILE A 79 11.24 3.64 -2.93
C ILE A 79 10.03 2.83 -2.45
N GLU A 80 9.48 1.97 -3.30
CA GLU A 80 8.35 1.13 -2.93
C GLU A 80 8.71 0.15 -1.80
N SER A 81 9.92 -0.43 -1.80
CA SER A 81 10.38 -1.29 -0.69
C SER A 81 10.42 -0.53 0.64
N ASN A 82 10.90 0.72 0.63
CA ASN A 82 10.90 1.55 1.82
C ASN A 82 9.48 1.83 2.31
N MET A 83 8.52 2.09 1.41
CA MET A 83 7.11 2.27 1.79
C MET A 83 6.54 1.02 2.48
N ILE A 84 6.77 -0.18 1.93
CA ILE A 84 6.34 -1.44 2.56
C ILE A 84 6.94 -1.58 3.96
N ILE A 85 8.23 -1.28 4.11
CA ILE A 85 8.90 -1.34 5.42
C ILE A 85 8.21 -0.41 6.43
N TYR A 86 7.92 0.83 6.04
CA TYR A 86 7.20 1.76 6.90
C TYR A 86 5.80 1.26 7.27
N PHE A 87 5.06 0.66 6.34
CA PHE A 87 3.75 0.07 6.65
C PHE A 87 3.87 -1.06 7.67
N LYS A 88 4.81 -1.99 7.47
CA LYS A 88 5.05 -3.11 8.39
C LYS A 88 5.47 -2.66 9.79
N MET A 89 6.33 -1.65 9.88
CA MET A 89 6.73 -1.07 11.18
C MET A 89 5.55 -0.45 11.95
N ASN A 90 4.46 -0.10 11.25
CA ASN A 90 3.24 0.43 11.85
C ASN A 90 2.13 -0.63 11.96
N GLY A 91 2.46 -1.91 11.80
CA GLY A 91 1.52 -3.03 11.97
C GLY A 91 0.55 -3.23 10.79
N ILE A 92 0.91 -2.73 9.61
CA ILE A 92 0.16 -2.94 8.36
C ILE A 92 0.94 -3.96 7.52
N GLU A 93 0.34 -5.13 7.29
CA GLU A 93 0.98 -6.29 6.63
C GLU A 93 0.40 -6.65 5.27
#